data_AF-U9USH4-F1
#
_entry.id   AF-U9USH4-F1
#
_cell.length_a   1.000
_cell.length_b   1.000
_cell.length_c   1.000
_cell.angle_alpha   90.00
_cell.angle_beta   90.00
_cell.angle_gamma   90.00
#
_symmetry.space_group_name_H-M   'P 1'
#
loop_
_entity.id
_entity.type
_entity.pdbx_description
1 polymer ?
#
loop_
_entity_poly.entity_id
_entity_poly.type
_entity_poly.pdbx_seq_one_letter_code
_entity_poly.pdbx_strand_id
1 'polypeptide(L)' 'HIKKTLIDTAQKDELGVTVYFDGWKNVKKQEIMGSVLITSDGQVLVWGGEDISRNRVQWEEIKEFTLKFLGDLDQKKKNI' A
#
# COMPACT_ATOMS: atom_id res chain seq x y z
N HIS A 1 15.66 2.48 4.05
CA HIS A 1 15.73 1.56 5.18
C HIS A 1 14.32 1.11 5.61
N ILE A 2 13.44 2.02 6.05
CA ILE A 2 12.08 1.71 6.52
C ILE A 2 11.22 0.95 5.49
N LYS A 3 11.14 1.43 4.24
CA LYS A 3 10.38 0.74 3.16
C LYS A 3 10.86 -0.69 2.90
N LYS A 4 12.16 -0.98 3.10
CA LYS A 4 12.69 -2.32 2.89
C LYS A 4 12.19 -3.27 3.97
N THR A 5 12.28 -2.86 5.24
CA THR A 5 11.79 -3.64 6.38
C THR A 5 10.30 -3.96 6.28
N LEU A 6 9.46 -2.98 5.86
CA LEU A 6 8.01 -3.21 5.69
C LEU A 6 7.71 -4.27 4.61
N ILE A 7 8.41 -4.21 3.47
CA ILE A 7 8.26 -5.21 2.40
C ILE A 7 8.73 -6.58 2.88
N ASP A 8 9.90 -6.65 3.52
CA ASP A 8 10.47 -7.90 4.00
C ASP A 8 9.55 -8.57 5.03
N THR A 9 8.87 -7.80 5.89
CA THR A 9 7.84 -8.31 6.81
C THR A 9 6.62 -8.83 6.05
N ALA A 10 6.06 -8.04 5.13
CA ALA A 10 4.88 -8.44 4.37
C ALA A 10 5.11 -9.71 3.54
N GLN A 11 6.32 -9.90 2.99
CA GLN A 11 6.68 -11.08 2.20
C GLN A 11 6.91 -12.35 3.04
N LYS A 12 7.28 -12.20 4.31
CA LYS A 12 7.51 -13.31 5.24
C LYS A 12 6.21 -13.83 5.86
N ASP A 13 5.12 -13.12 5.70
CA ASP A 13 3.81 -13.59 6.14
C ASP A 13 3.37 -14.79 5.29
N GLU A 14 3.26 -15.97 5.92
CA GLU A 14 2.93 -17.21 5.23
C GLU A 14 1.46 -17.30 4.81
N LEU A 15 0.56 -16.65 5.56
CA LEU A 15 -0.88 -16.64 5.30
C LEU A 15 -1.28 -15.48 4.37
N GLY A 16 -0.41 -14.49 4.24
CA GLY A 16 -0.58 -13.32 3.40
C GLY A 16 -1.02 -12.09 4.19
N VAL A 17 -1.03 -10.95 3.50
CA VAL A 17 -1.40 -9.66 4.09
C VAL A 17 -2.78 -9.20 3.61
N THR A 18 -3.52 -8.51 4.48
CA THR A 18 -4.74 -7.79 4.11
C THR A 18 -4.40 -6.34 3.78
N VAL A 19 -4.95 -5.80 2.69
CA VAL A 19 -4.77 -4.39 2.30
C VAL A 19 -6.05 -3.61 2.63
N TYR A 20 -5.89 -2.53 3.38
CA TYR A 20 -6.93 -1.54 3.65
C TYR A 20 -6.61 -0.25 2.93
N PHE A 21 -7.66 0.40 2.44
CA PHE A 21 -7.59 1.72 1.83
C PHE A 21 -8.37 2.71 2.68
N ASP A 22 -7.79 3.88 2.90
CA ASP A 22 -8.46 4.99 3.58
C ASP A 22 -8.26 6.29 2.80
N GLY A 23 -9.33 7.06 2.66
CA GLY A 23 -9.33 8.32 1.94
C GLY A 23 -9.50 9.49 2.90
N TRP A 24 -8.55 10.42 2.94
CA TRP A 24 -8.67 11.62 3.77
C TRP A 24 -8.30 12.89 3.00
N LYS A 25 -8.86 14.01 3.45
CA LYS A 25 -8.49 15.33 2.97
C LYS A 25 -7.51 15.98 3.92
N ASN A 26 -6.34 16.37 3.43
CA ASN A 26 -5.33 17.01 4.26
C ASN A 26 -5.57 18.54 4.40
N VAL A 27 -4.79 19.20 5.25
CA VAL A 27 -4.89 20.65 5.51
C VAL A 27 -4.63 21.54 4.28
N LYS A 28 -3.95 21.00 3.25
CA LYS A 28 -3.73 21.66 1.96
C LYS A 28 -4.89 21.44 0.98
N LYS A 29 -6.00 20.87 1.46
CA LYS A 29 -7.18 20.49 0.67
C LYS A 29 -6.89 19.44 -0.41
N GLN A 30 -5.81 18.67 -0.27
CA GLN A 30 -5.55 17.54 -1.14
C GLN A 30 -6.36 16.34 -0.68
N GLU A 31 -6.98 15.63 -1.61
CA GLU A 31 -7.55 14.31 -1.41
C GLU A 31 -6.40 13.30 -1.46
N ILE A 32 -6.23 12.52 -0.39
CA ILE A 32 -5.16 11.54 -0.24
C ILE A 32 -5.81 10.17 -0.11
N MET A 33 -5.31 9.21 -0.88
CA MET A 33 -5.62 7.79 -0.69
C MET A 33 -4.43 7.11 -0.02
N GLY A 34 -4.61 6.70 1.24
CA GLY A 34 -3.64 5.90 1.96
C GLY A 34 -3.88 4.42 1.79
N SER A 35 -2.81 3.64 1.97
CA SER A 35 -2.91 2.19 2.09
C SER A 35 -2.22 1.69 3.35
N VAL A 36 -2.84 0.71 3.99
CA VAL A 36 -2.34 0.05 5.19
C VAL A 36 -2.36 -1.45 4.94
N LEU A 37 -1.26 -2.12 5.24
CA LEU A 37 -1.18 -3.57 5.20
C LEU A 37 -1.29 -4.09 6.62
N ILE A 38 -2.00 -5.19 6.79
CA ILE A 38 -2.08 -5.90 8.05
C ILE A 38 -1.66 -7.33 7.78
N THR A 39 -0.62 -7.79 8.45
CA THR A 39 -0.20 -9.19 8.45
C THR A 39 -1.26 -10.08 9.09
N SER A 40 -1.19 -11.37 8.85
CA SER A 40 -2.11 -12.36 9.41
C SER A 40 -2.08 -12.41 10.95
N ASP A 41 -0.98 -12.00 11.58
CA ASP A 41 -0.85 -11.86 13.03
C ASP A 41 -1.32 -10.49 13.58
N GLY A 42 -1.81 -9.61 12.71
CA GLY A 42 -2.37 -8.31 13.08
C GLY A 42 -1.36 -7.17 13.15
N GLN A 43 -0.10 -7.37 12.75
CA GLN A 43 0.87 -6.27 12.65
C GLN A 43 0.47 -5.27 11.56
N VAL A 44 0.35 -4.01 11.95
CA VAL A 44 0.01 -2.91 11.04
C VAL A 44 1.27 -2.35 10.37
N LEU A 45 1.33 -2.43 9.05
CA LEU A 45 2.39 -1.91 8.19
C LEU A 45 1.82 -0.77 7.33
N VAL A 46 2.03 0.48 7.76
CA VAL A 46 1.51 1.65 7.04
C VAL A 46 2.30 1.86 5.75
N TRP A 47 1.59 1.78 4.61
CA TRP A 47 2.16 1.91 3.28
C TRP A 47 1.71 3.20 2.60
N GLY A 48 2.18 4.32 3.13
CA GLY A 48 2.10 5.64 2.48
C GLY A 48 0.70 6.12 2.07
N GLY A 49 0.68 7.21 1.30
CA GLY A 49 -0.53 7.72 0.69
C GLY A 49 -0.20 8.55 -0.55
N GLU A 50 -1.11 8.56 -1.51
CA GLU A 50 -0.96 9.24 -2.79
C GLU A 50 -1.96 10.39 -2.90
N ASP A 51 -1.50 11.53 -3.42
CA ASP A 51 -2.37 12.67 -3.71
C ASP A 51 -3.19 12.39 -4.96
N ILE A 52 -4.48 12.22 -4.75
CA ILE A 52 -5.47 11.90 -5.77
C ILE A 52 -6.33 13.11 -6.16
N SER A 53 -6.06 14.31 -5.64
CA SER A 53 -6.90 15.51 -5.85
C SER A 53 -7.13 15.90 -7.32
N ARG A 54 -6.23 15.47 -8.21
CA ARG A 54 -6.26 15.80 -9.65
C ARG A 54 -6.91 14.71 -10.48
N ASN A 55 -7.16 13.55 -9.88
CA ASN A 55 -7.73 12.41 -10.53
C ASN A 55 -9.13 12.23 -9.95
N ARG A 56 -10.18 12.23 -10.79
CA ARG A 56 -11.45 11.66 -10.34
C ARG A 56 -11.17 10.18 -10.14
N VAL A 57 -10.87 9.78 -8.90
CA VAL A 57 -10.44 8.41 -8.60
C VAL A 57 -11.50 7.44 -9.04
N GLN A 58 -11.30 6.88 -10.23
CA GLN A 58 -12.07 5.75 -10.67
C GLN A 58 -11.45 4.51 -10.02
N TRP A 59 -12.27 3.47 -9.82
CA TRP A 59 -11.85 2.22 -9.19
C TRP A 59 -10.62 1.60 -9.89
N GLU A 60 -10.47 1.88 -11.18
CA GLU A 60 -9.36 1.51 -12.04
C GLU A 60 -8.02 2.08 -11.56
N GLU A 61 -7.98 3.35 -11.12
CA GLU A 61 -6.73 3.98 -10.64
C GLU A 61 -6.31 3.42 -9.28
N ILE A 62 -7.28 3.13 -8.40
CA ILE A 62 -7.02 2.43 -7.12
C ILE A 62 -6.48 1.03 -7.38
N LYS A 63 -7.06 0.33 -8.34
CA LYS A 63 -6.61 -1.00 -8.77
C LYS A 63 -5.19 -0.94 -9.32
N GLU A 64 -4.86 0.01 -10.20
CA GLU A 64 -3.52 0.16 -10.75
C GLU A 64 -2.49 0.51 -9.67
N PHE A 65 -2.82 1.42 -8.77
CA PHE A 65 -1.99 1.74 -7.60
C PHE A 65 -1.71 0.48 -6.77
N THR A 66 -2.76 -0.30 -6.48
CA THR A 66 -2.68 -1.54 -5.73
C THR A 66 -1.82 -2.58 -6.46
N LEU A 67 -2.02 -2.78 -7.77
CA LEU A 67 -1.26 -3.73 -8.57
C LEU A 67 0.21 -3.35 -8.69
N LYS A 68 0.51 -2.06 -8.86
CA LYS A 68 1.88 -1.56 -8.87
C LYS A 68 2.57 -1.80 -7.53
N PHE A 69 1.86 -1.52 -6.44
CA PHE A 69 2.35 -1.79 -5.09
C PHE A 69 2.61 -3.29 -4.85
N LEU A 70 1.65 -4.16 -5.20
CA LEU A 70 1.83 -5.62 -5.13
C LEU A 70 2.97 -6.10 -6.04
N GLY A 71 3.14 -5.48 -7.20
CA GLY A 71 4.27 -5.75 -8.11
C GLY A 71 5.62 -5.41 -7.49
N ASP A 72 5.73 -4.29 -6.77
CA ASP A 72 6.93 -3.91 -6.01
C ASP A 72 7.24 -4.91 -4.88
N LEU A 73 6.19 -5.48 -4.25
CA LEU A 73 6.34 -6.59 -3.31
C LEU A 73 6.84 -7.85 -4.02
N ASP A 74 6.26 -8.24 -5.15
CA ASP A 74 6.61 -9.51 -5.82
C ASP A 74 8.00 -9.49 -6.50
N GLN A 75 8.42 -8.36 -7.08
CA GLN A 75 9.73 -8.27 -7.75
C GLN A 75 10.90 -8.49 -6.80
N LYS A 76 10.75 -8.16 -5.51
CA LYS A 76 11.78 -8.42 -4.51
C LYS A 76 11.89 -9.90 -4.12
N LYS A 77 10.81 -10.68 -4.23
CA LYS A 77 10.83 -12.12 -3.93
C LYS A 77 11.67 -12.91 -4.95
N LYS A 78 11.78 -12.40 -6.19
CA LYS A 78 12.53 -13.04 -7.28
C LYS A 78 14.03 -12.75 -7.29
N ASN A 79 14.49 -11.77 -6.51
CA ASN A 79 15.88 -11.32 -6.47
C ASN A 79 16.63 -11.79 -5.21
N ILE A 80 16.08 -12.78 -4.50
CA ILE A 80 16.67 -13.42 -3.31
C ILE A 80 16.79 -14.91 -3.58
#